data_AF-A0A381V825-F1
#
_entry.id   AF-A0A381V825-F1
#
_cell.length_a   1.000
_cell.length_b   1.000
_cell.length_c   1.000
_cell.angle_alpha   90.00
_cell.angle_beta   90.00
_cell.angle_gamma   90.00
#
_symmetry.space_group_name_H-M   'P 1'
#
loop_
_entity.id
_entity.type
_entity.pdbx_description
1 polymer ?
#
loop_
_entity_poly.entity_id
_entity_poly.type
_entity_poly.pdbx_seq_one_letter_code
_entity_poly.pdbx_strand_id
1 'polypeptide(L)'
;MILYKDIFSFPGHYMSSNYARDRIKELRTEVDHHNHLYFVENSPAIDDSEYDLLMRELLTLESDYPDLVTPQSPTQRVGGKLLDGFEEVAHELPMLSLGNAFDGNEIRTWHNRISGILESNDFEMSCELKFDGLAVSLLYENGIFVRGATRGDGATGENVTLNLKTIRSIPLSLRG
;
A
#
# COMPACT_ATOMS: atom_id res chain seq x y z
N MET A 1 -19.51 -17.03 48.44
CA MET A 1 -20.57 -16.62 47.48
C MET A 1 -19.98 -15.50 46.64
N ILE A 2 -19.33 -15.90 45.55
CA ILE A 2 -18.66 -15.03 44.58
C ILE A 2 -19.61 -14.94 43.38
N LEU A 3 -19.96 -13.73 42.97
CA LEU A 3 -20.68 -13.40 41.73
C LEU A 3 -19.92 -12.18 41.20
N TYR A 4 -19.08 -12.21 40.16
CA TYR A 4 -19.35 -12.60 38.75
C TYR A 4 -20.71 -12.12 38.28
N LYS A 5 -20.81 -10.82 38.04
CA LYS A 5 -21.73 -10.15 37.11
C LYS A 5 -21.25 -8.70 36.98
N ASP A 6 -21.35 -8.14 35.78
CA ASP A 6 -21.18 -6.70 35.46
C ASP A 6 -19.90 -6.27 34.71
N ILE A 7 -19.30 -7.14 33.89
CA ILE A 7 -18.36 -6.70 32.81
C ILE A 7 -19.07 -6.57 31.44
N PHE A 8 -20.36 -6.92 31.35
CA PHE A 8 -21.16 -6.70 30.15
C PHE A 8 -22.37 -5.81 30.47
N SER A 9 -22.15 -4.50 30.41
CA SER A 9 -23.22 -3.55 30.10
C SER A 9 -22.64 -2.48 29.19
N PHE A 10 -23.11 -2.49 27.95
CA PHE A 10 -23.02 -1.37 27.02
C PHE A 10 -24.16 -0.38 27.34
N PRO A 11 -23.84 0.84 27.79
CA PRO A 11 -24.69 1.99 27.54
C PRO A 11 -23.90 3.04 26.77
N GLY A 12 -24.45 3.50 25.64
CA GLY A 12 -23.86 4.47 24.72
C GLY A 12 -23.07 5.57 25.42
N HIS A 13 -21.75 5.44 25.37
CA HIS A 13 -20.83 6.43 25.93
C HIS A 13 -20.41 7.32 24.78
N TYR A 14 -20.86 8.57 24.82
CA TYR A 14 -20.14 9.67 24.20
C TYR A 14 -18.73 9.67 24.82
N MET A 15 -17.80 8.92 24.23
CA MET A 15 -16.38 9.14 24.46
C MET A 15 -16.10 10.60 24.10
N SER A 16 -15.23 11.28 24.85
CA SER A 16 -14.90 12.67 24.48
C SER A 16 -14.31 12.66 23.06
N SER A 17 -14.71 13.61 22.22
CA SER A 17 -14.24 13.69 20.82
C SER A 17 -12.70 13.67 20.71
N ASN A 18 -12.00 14.17 21.73
CA ASN A 18 -10.53 14.10 21.80
C ASN A 18 -10.02 12.67 22.02
N TYR A 19 -10.63 11.91 22.94
CA TYR A 19 -10.27 10.50 23.13
C TYR A 19 -10.49 9.69 21.86
N ALA A 20 -11.64 9.87 21.19
CA ALA A 20 -11.94 9.15 19.95
C ALA A 20 -10.89 9.47 18.86
N ARG A 21 -10.50 10.75 18.72
CA ARG A 21 -9.45 11.18 17.79
C ARG A 21 -8.10 10.51 18.09
N ASP A 22 -7.68 10.53 19.35
CA ASP A 22 -6.40 9.95 19.76
C ASP A 22 -6.39 8.43 19.56
N ARG A 23 -7.48 7.75 19.96
CA ARG A 23 -7.62 6.30 19.79
C ARG A 23 -7.68 5.87 18.33
N ILE A 24 -8.39 6.61 17.46
CA ILE A 24 -8.40 6.37 16.02
C ILE A 24 -6.97 6.48 15.45
N LYS A 25 -6.20 7.48 15.89
CA LYS A 25 -4.82 7.66 15.43
C LYS A 25 -3.92 6.50 15.85
N GLU A 26 -4.04 6.04 17.09
CA GLU A 26 -3.32 4.86 17.60
C GLU A 26 -3.69 3.61 16.80
N LEU A 27 -4.98 3.32 16.68
CA LEU A 27 -5.49 2.15 15.97
C LEU A 27 -5.03 2.12 14.51
N ARG A 28 -5.06 3.26 13.80
CA ARG A 28 -4.52 3.35 12.44
C ARG A 28 -3.05 2.97 12.39
N THR A 29 -2.26 3.49 13.32
CA THR A 29 -0.83 3.21 13.41
C THR A 29 -0.57 1.73 13.69
N GLU A 30 -1.29 1.14 14.63
CA GLU A 30 -1.16 -0.27 15.02
C GLU A 30 -1.61 -1.22 13.90
N VAL A 31 -2.77 -0.97 13.31
CA VAL A 31 -3.28 -1.75 12.17
C VAL A 31 -2.34 -1.65 10.98
N ASP A 32 -1.85 -0.46 10.63
CA ASP A 32 -0.87 -0.31 9.54
C ASP A 32 0.43 -1.04 9.86
N HIS A 33 0.89 -1.00 11.11
CA HIS A 33 2.05 -1.76 11.57
C HIS A 33 1.89 -3.26 11.30
N HIS A 34 0.78 -3.85 11.75
CA HIS A 34 0.50 -5.27 11.54
C HIS A 34 0.25 -5.63 10.07
N ASN A 35 -0.40 -4.76 9.30
CA ASN A 35 -0.53 -4.95 7.85
C ASN A 35 0.82 -5.05 7.15
N HIS A 36 1.77 -4.17 7.49
CA HIS A 36 3.11 -4.25 6.92
C HIS A 36 3.83 -5.54 7.30
N LEU A 37 3.81 -5.91 8.58
CA LEU A 37 4.41 -7.16 9.04
C LEU A 37 3.84 -8.38 8.32
N TYR A 38 2.52 -8.41 8.11
CA TYR A 38 1.85 -9.52 7.45
C TYR A 38 2.10 -9.52 5.93
N PHE A 39 1.84 -8.41 5.23
CA PHE A 39 1.79 -8.36 3.76
C PHE A 39 3.10 -7.98 3.08
N VAL A 40 4.07 -7.41 3.82
CA VAL A 40 5.37 -6.97 3.27
C VAL A 40 6.49 -7.84 3.84
N GLU A 41 6.59 -7.95 5.16
CA GLU A 41 7.68 -8.68 5.82
C GLU A 41 7.41 -10.19 5.93
N ASN A 42 6.17 -10.63 5.67
CA ASN A 42 5.74 -12.02 5.86
C ASN A 42 6.10 -12.56 7.26
N SER A 43 5.96 -11.71 8.29
CA SER A 43 6.32 -11.97 9.69
C SER A 43 5.25 -11.43 10.64
N PRO A 44 4.05 -12.05 10.69
CA PRO A 44 2.95 -11.56 11.52
C PRO A 44 3.31 -11.60 13.02
N ALA A 45 3.03 -10.49 13.72
CA ALA A 45 3.28 -10.36 15.16
C ALA A 45 2.08 -10.70 16.05
N ILE A 46 0.86 -10.67 15.50
CA ILE A 46 -0.40 -10.98 16.19
C ILE A 46 -1.20 -11.96 15.34
N ASP A 47 -2.13 -12.67 15.98
CA ASP A 47 -3.03 -13.56 15.25
C ASP A 47 -4.18 -12.80 14.56
N ASP A 48 -4.90 -13.50 13.67
CA ASP A 48 -6.00 -12.92 12.90
C ASP A 48 -7.14 -12.41 13.80
N SER A 49 -7.37 -13.03 14.96
CA SER A 49 -8.44 -12.63 15.89
C SER A 49 -8.12 -11.34 16.62
N GLU A 50 -6.85 -11.14 17.01
CA GLU A 50 -6.36 -9.89 17.59
C GLU A 50 -6.42 -8.76 16.56
N TYR A 51 -6.00 -9.03 15.32
CA TYR A 51 -6.10 -8.07 14.22
C TYR A 51 -7.56 -7.66 13.95
N ASP A 52 -8.47 -8.63 13.91
CA ASP A 52 -9.90 -8.39 13.68
C ASP A 52 -10.53 -7.52 14.78
N LEU A 53 -10.07 -7.66 16.04
CA LEU A 53 -10.51 -6.80 17.14
C LEU A 53 -10.07 -5.35 16.94
N LEU A 54 -8.80 -5.12 16.57
CA LEU A 54 -8.29 -3.77 16.28
C LEU A 54 -9.04 -3.12 15.11
N MET A 55 -9.24 -3.88 14.03
CA MET A 55 -9.98 -3.41 12.86
C MET A 55 -11.44 -3.10 13.18
N ARG A 56 -12.10 -3.95 13.97
CA ARG A 56 -13.49 -3.72 14.38
C ARG A 56 -13.61 -2.48 15.25
N GLU A 57 -12.70 -2.27 16.21
CA GLU A 57 -12.68 -1.07 17.04
C GLU A 57 -12.53 0.20 16.19
N LEU A 58 -11.59 0.19 15.24
CA LEU A 58 -11.36 1.31 14.33
C LEU A 58 -12.61 1.60 13.47
N LEU A 59 -13.24 0.56 12.91
CA LEU A 59 -14.48 0.70 12.14
C LEU A 59 -15.63 1.28 12.97
N THR A 60 -15.79 0.84 14.22
CA THR A 60 -16.81 1.37 15.12
C THR A 60 -16.57 2.85 15.42
N LEU A 61 -15.34 3.23 15.77
CA LEU A 61 -15.00 4.63 16.05
C LEU A 61 -15.17 5.52 14.82
N GLU A 62 -14.79 5.06 13.63
CA GLU A 62 -15.00 5.83 12.40
C GLU A 62 -16.47 5.95 12.00
N SER A 63 -17.29 4.95 12.32
CA SER A 63 -18.75 5.02 12.15
C SER A 63 -19.39 6.02 13.11
N ASP A 64 -18.92 6.07 14.37
CA ASP A 64 -19.44 6.98 15.39
C ASP A 64 -18.95 8.43 15.20
N TYR A 65 -17.78 8.61 14.58
CA TYR A 65 -17.18 9.92 14.28
C TYR A 65 -16.78 10.05 12.80
N PRO A 66 -17.74 10.22 11.87
CA PRO A 66 -17.47 10.28 10.44
C PRO A 66 -16.49 11.39 10.02
N ASP A 67 -16.48 12.51 10.75
CA ASP A 67 -15.58 13.65 10.49
C ASP A 67 -14.09 13.31 10.74
N LEU A 68 -13.80 12.21 11.42
CA LEU A 68 -12.44 11.75 11.71
C LEU A 68 -11.93 10.74 10.67
N VAL A 69 -12.78 10.28 9.73
CA VAL A 69 -12.37 9.37 8.66
C VAL A 69 -11.44 10.06 7.68
N THR A 70 -10.30 9.43 7.41
CA THR A 70 -9.28 9.96 6.49
C THR A 70 -9.07 9.01 5.31
N PRO A 71 -8.76 9.50 4.09
CA PRO A 71 -8.51 8.67 2.92
C PRO A 71 -7.39 7.62 3.07
N GLN A 72 -6.50 7.82 4.06
CA GLN A 72 -5.37 6.94 4.39
C GLN A 72 -5.72 5.87 5.42
N SER A 73 -6.92 5.91 6.00
CA SER A 73 -7.29 4.94 7.03
C SER A 73 -7.32 3.52 6.45
N PRO A 74 -6.83 2.49 7.17
CA PRO A 74 -6.88 1.10 6.74
C PRO A 74 -8.30 0.61 6.38
N THR A 75 -9.33 1.22 6.97
CA THR A 75 -10.74 0.94 6.69
C THR A 75 -11.16 1.34 5.28
N GLN A 76 -10.42 2.23 4.62
CA GLN A 76 -10.71 2.72 3.27
C GLN A 76 -10.19 1.78 2.17
N ARG A 77 -9.64 0.62 2.53
CA ARG A 77 -9.13 -0.40 1.60
C ARG A 77 -10.23 -1.27 0.97
N VAL A 78 -11.50 -0.99 1.27
CA VAL A 78 -12.64 -1.71 0.68
C VAL A 78 -12.85 -1.34 -0.79
N GLY A 79 -13.26 -2.30 -1.60
CA GLY A 79 -13.69 -2.04 -2.97
C GLY A 79 -14.88 -1.07 -2.96
N GLY A 80 -14.71 0.09 -3.58
CA GLY A 80 -15.75 1.13 -3.66
C GLY A 80 -16.84 0.82 -4.69
N LYS A 81 -17.60 1.85 -5.05
CA LYS A 81 -18.58 1.78 -6.14
C LYS A 81 -17.86 1.39 -7.45
N LEU A 82 -18.49 0.52 -8.24
CA LEU A 82 -18.07 0.25 -9.61
C LEU A 82 -17.94 1.57 -10.37
N LEU A 83 -16.77 1.79 -10.98
CA LEU A 83 -16.53 2.92 -11.85
C LEU A 83 -17.13 2.64 -13.23
N ASP A 84 -17.62 3.69 -13.90
CA ASP A 84 -18.15 3.60 -15.27
C ASP A 84 -17.03 3.38 -16.31
N GLY A 85 -15.78 3.61 -15.93
CA GLY A 85 -14.57 3.40 -16.74
C GLY A 85 -13.32 3.89 -16.00
N PHE A 86 -12.16 3.75 -16.65
CA PHE A 86 -10.90 4.28 -16.16
C PHE A 86 -10.55 5.58 -16.90
N GLU A 87 -10.09 6.58 -16.15
CA GLU A 87 -9.57 7.82 -16.73
C GLU A 87 -8.13 7.63 -17.21
N GLU A 88 -7.78 8.26 -18.34
CA GLU A 88 -6.39 8.28 -18.80
C GLU A 88 -5.53 9.18 -17.90
N VAL A 89 -4.30 8.73 -17.64
CA VAL A 89 -3.31 9.44 -16.84
C VAL A 89 -2.01 9.50 -17.61
N ALA A 90 -1.55 10.71 -17.92
CA ALA A 90 -0.20 10.94 -18.40
C ALA A 90 0.80 10.71 -17.25
N HIS A 91 1.84 9.91 -17.51
CA HIS A 91 2.93 9.68 -16.56
C HIS A 91 3.86 10.90 -16.54
N GLU A 92 4.19 11.40 -15.34
CA GLU A 92 5.15 12.50 -15.18
C GLU A 92 6.54 12.14 -15.71
N LEU A 93 6.92 10.87 -15.54
CA LEU A 93 8.12 10.28 -16.10
C LEU A 93 7.72 9.02 -16.89
N PRO A 94 8.14 8.89 -18.17
CA PRO A 94 7.80 7.71 -18.96
C PRO A 94 8.28 6.40 -18.33
N MET A 95 7.41 5.39 -18.31
CA MET A 95 7.72 4.04 -17.87
C MET A 95 8.42 3.26 -19.00
N LEU A 96 9.75 3.30 -18.98
CA LEU A 96 10.62 2.68 -19.99
C LEU A 96 10.51 1.15 -20.00
N SER A 97 10.78 0.56 -21.17
CA SER A 97 11.01 -0.87 -21.32
C SER A 97 12.52 -1.18 -21.31
N LEU A 98 12.86 -2.39 -20.88
CA LEU A 98 14.21 -2.92 -20.96
C LEU A 98 14.42 -3.68 -22.28
N GLY A 99 15.66 -3.66 -22.79
CA GLY A 99 16.07 -4.57 -23.85
C GLY A 99 16.11 -6.00 -23.35
N ASN A 100 15.79 -6.95 -24.22
CA ASN A 100 15.84 -8.38 -23.90
C ASN A 100 17.20 -8.97 -24.26
N ALA A 101 17.58 -10.02 -23.53
CA ALA A 101 18.65 -10.93 -23.91
C ALA A 101 18.16 -12.37 -23.71
N PHE A 102 18.32 -13.20 -24.72
CA PHE A 102 17.83 -14.59 -24.75
C PHE A 102 18.94 -15.61 -24.54
N ASP A 103 20.20 -15.19 -24.65
CA ASP A 103 21.37 -16.03 -24.39
C ASP A 103 22.54 -15.27 -23.74
N GLY A 104 23.56 -16.02 -23.34
CA GLY A 104 24.73 -15.46 -22.69
C GLY A 104 25.64 -14.62 -23.60
N ASN A 105 25.57 -14.79 -24.92
CA ASN A 105 26.33 -13.93 -25.86
C ASN A 105 25.73 -12.54 -25.93
N GLU A 106 24.40 -12.43 -25.93
CA GLU A 106 23.70 -11.14 -25.93
C GLU A 106 24.01 -10.35 -24.66
N ILE A 107 24.04 -11.01 -23.49
CA ILE A 107 24.47 -10.40 -22.23
C ILE A 107 25.94 -9.95 -22.29
N ARG A 108 26.86 -10.79 -22.80
CA ARG A 108 28.27 -10.40 -22.98
C ARG A 108 28.44 -9.21 -23.91
N THR A 109 27.66 -9.16 -24.98
CA THR A 109 27.66 -8.04 -25.94
C THR A 109 27.19 -6.75 -25.26
N TRP A 110 26.12 -6.82 -24.48
CA TRP A 110 25.66 -5.70 -23.67
C TRP A 110 26.73 -5.24 -22.67
N HIS A 111 27.34 -6.18 -21.95
CA HIS A 111 28.40 -5.88 -20.97
C HIS A 111 29.57 -5.16 -21.63
N ASN A 112 30.10 -5.68 -22.75
CA ASN A 112 31.21 -5.04 -23.46
C ASN A 112 30.89 -3.62 -23.92
N ARG A 113 29.65 -3.37 -24.35
CA ARG A 113 29.19 -2.03 -24.72
C ARG A 113 29.19 -1.09 -23.51
N ILE A 114 28.66 -1.53 -22.36
CA ILE A 114 28.66 -0.72 -21.13
C ILE A 114 30.09 -0.50 -20.62
N SER A 115 30.95 -1.51 -20.67
CA SER A 115 32.36 -1.38 -20.30
C SER A 115 33.09 -0.32 -21.12
N GLY A 116 32.80 -0.27 -22.43
CA GLY A 116 33.38 0.76 -23.31
C GLY A 116 32.89 2.17 -22.98
N ILE A 117 31.64 2.33 -22.54
CA ILE A 117 31.08 3.62 -22.12
C ILE A 117 31.67 4.06 -20.77
N LEU A 118 31.88 3.12 -19.85
CA LEU A 118 32.40 3.40 -18.51
C LEU A 118 33.92 3.43 -18.43
N GLU A 119 34.61 3.04 -19.51
CA GLU A 119 36.06 2.80 -19.55
C GLU A 119 36.54 1.83 -18.44
N SER A 120 35.67 0.91 -18.02
CA SER A 120 35.93 -0.07 -16.95
C SER A 120 35.17 -1.37 -17.22
N ASN A 121 35.82 -2.50 -16.95
CA ASN A 121 35.17 -3.82 -16.92
C ASN A 121 34.74 -4.24 -15.51
N ASP A 122 35.04 -3.42 -14.51
CA ASP A 122 34.74 -3.67 -13.12
C ASP A 122 33.67 -2.66 -12.68
N PHE A 123 32.42 -3.08 -12.77
CA PHE A 123 31.26 -2.33 -12.29
C PHE A 123 30.25 -3.29 -11.66
N GLU A 124 29.60 -2.81 -10.61
CA GLU A 124 28.58 -3.57 -9.91
C GLU A 124 27.29 -3.63 -10.73
N MET A 125 26.61 -4.77 -10.67
CA MET A 125 25.32 -4.99 -11.31
C MET A 125 24.30 -5.45 -10.26
N SER A 126 23.14 -4.78 -10.23
CA SER A 126 21.96 -5.32 -9.54
C SER A 126 21.26 -6.31 -10.46
N CYS A 127 21.05 -7.53 -9.98
CA CYS A 127 20.27 -8.54 -10.69
C CYS A 127 18.99 -8.81 -9.91
N GLU A 128 17.86 -8.48 -10.54
CA GLU A 128 16.53 -8.66 -9.96
C GLU A 128 15.73 -9.67 -10.79
N LEU A 129 14.84 -10.42 -10.13
CA LEU A 129 13.92 -11.29 -10.83
C LEU A 129 12.91 -10.45 -11.62
N LYS A 130 12.74 -10.78 -12.90
CA LYS A 130 11.70 -10.15 -13.72
C LYS A 130 10.34 -10.74 -13.34
N PHE A 131 9.55 -10.00 -12.58
CA PHE A 131 8.16 -10.37 -12.30
C PHE A 131 7.32 -10.29 -13.58
N ASP A 132 6.50 -11.31 -13.81
CA ASP A 132 5.53 -11.34 -14.90
C ASP A 132 4.17 -10.91 -14.37
N GLY A 133 3.76 -9.71 -14.72
CA GLY A 133 2.57 -9.05 -14.18
C GLY A 133 2.30 -7.71 -14.85
N LEU A 134 1.45 -6.90 -14.24
CA LEU A 134 1.13 -5.57 -14.73
C LEU A 134 2.02 -4.53 -14.06
N ALA A 135 2.75 -3.76 -14.86
CA ALA A 135 3.50 -2.61 -14.35
C ALA A 135 2.53 -1.48 -13.98
N VAL A 136 2.74 -0.90 -12.79
CA VAL A 136 1.95 0.21 -12.26
C VAL A 136 2.87 1.30 -11.73
N SER A 137 2.41 2.54 -11.74
CA SER A 137 3.04 3.68 -11.05
C SER A 137 2.21 4.07 -9.85
N LEU A 138 2.88 4.45 -8.75
CA LEU A 138 2.25 4.90 -7.51
C LEU A 138 2.79 6.30 -7.18
N LEU A 139 1.92 7.31 -7.19
CA LEU A 139 2.24 8.68 -6.82
C LEU A 139 1.89 8.90 -5.35
N TYR A 140 2.88 9.37 -4.60
CA TYR A 140 2.75 9.78 -3.21
C TYR A 140 3.05 11.28 -3.08
N GLU A 141 2.15 12.02 -2.42
CA GLU A 141 2.36 13.42 -2.09
C GLU A 141 2.40 13.57 -0.57
N ASN A 142 3.46 14.16 -0.01
CA ASN A 142 3.68 14.26 1.44
C ASN A 142 3.53 12.91 2.17
N GLY A 143 4.01 11.84 1.53
CA GLY A 143 3.90 10.47 2.04
C GLY A 143 2.55 9.80 1.83
N ILE A 144 1.55 10.48 1.27
CA ILE A 144 0.19 9.96 1.10
C ILE A 144 -0.04 9.40 -0.31
N PHE A 145 -0.61 8.21 -0.43
CA PHE A 145 -0.98 7.63 -1.72
C PHE A 145 -2.14 8.39 -2.37
N VAL A 146 -1.86 9.14 -3.43
CA VAL A 146 -2.85 10.00 -4.11
C VAL A 146 -3.32 9.44 -5.44
N ARG A 147 -2.47 8.70 -6.17
CA ARG A 147 -2.81 8.19 -7.50
C ARG A 147 -2.01 6.94 -7.84
N GLY A 148 -2.69 5.93 -8.38
CA GLY A 148 -2.04 4.79 -9.01
C GLY A 148 -2.51 4.63 -10.44
N ALA A 149 -1.57 4.34 -11.35
CA ALA A 149 -1.86 4.21 -12.77
C ALA A 149 -1.25 2.94 -13.37
N THR A 150 -1.89 2.37 -14.39
CA THR A 150 -1.30 1.29 -15.19
C THR A 150 -0.16 1.85 -16.06
N ARG A 151 0.70 0.98 -16.58
CA ARG A 151 1.74 1.41 -17.53
C ARG A 151 1.17 1.97 -18.84
N GLY A 152 0.14 1.32 -19.39
CA GLY A 152 -0.34 1.59 -20.75
C GLY A 152 0.78 1.50 -21.79
N ASP A 153 0.94 2.54 -22.61
CA ASP A 153 1.99 2.62 -23.64
C ASP A 153 3.35 3.05 -23.07
N GLY A 154 3.41 3.44 -21.80
CA GLY A 154 4.59 3.94 -21.10
C GLY A 154 4.61 5.46 -20.94
N ALA A 155 3.85 6.21 -21.74
CA ALA A 155 3.63 7.65 -21.59
C ALA A 155 2.26 7.96 -20.97
N THR A 156 1.24 7.18 -21.30
CA THR A 156 -0.11 7.28 -20.77
C THR A 156 -0.59 5.91 -20.30
N GLY A 157 -1.25 5.89 -19.14
CA GLY A 157 -1.91 4.72 -18.58
C GLY A 157 -3.33 5.03 -18.10
N GLU A 158 -3.90 4.13 -17.31
CA GLU A 158 -5.25 4.24 -16.76
C GLU A 158 -5.21 4.44 -15.25
N ASN A 159 -6.04 5.33 -14.72
CA ASN A 159 -6.19 5.55 -13.29
C ASN A 159 -6.87 4.36 -12.61
N VAL A 160 -6.08 3.55 -11.91
CA VAL A 160 -6.52 2.35 -11.18
C VAL A 160 -6.34 2.51 -9.67
N THR A 161 -6.38 3.76 -9.17
CA THR A 161 -6.11 4.09 -7.76
C THR A 161 -6.97 3.28 -6.80
N LEU A 162 -8.28 3.19 -7.06
CA LEU A 162 -9.20 2.46 -6.19
C LEU A 162 -8.85 0.96 -6.13
N ASN A 163 -8.51 0.35 -7.25
CA ASN A 163 -8.08 -1.04 -7.33
C ASN A 163 -6.80 -1.25 -6.52
N LEU A 164 -5.79 -0.38 -6.71
CA LEU A 164 -4.51 -0.49 -6.03
C LEU A 164 -4.62 -0.29 -4.51
N LYS A 165 -5.55 0.54 -4.02
CA LYS A 165 -5.81 0.69 -2.57
C LYS A 165 -6.24 -0.63 -1.89
N THR A 166 -6.86 -1.53 -2.65
CA THR A 166 -7.27 -2.86 -2.14
C THR A 166 -6.09 -3.82 -1.96
N ILE A 167 -4.94 -3.55 -2.60
CA ILE A 167 -3.72 -4.36 -2.45
C ILE A 167 -3.05 -3.98 -1.13
N ARG A 168 -3.07 -4.91 -0.18
CA ARG A 168 -2.66 -4.62 1.21
C ARG A 168 -1.17 -4.36 1.38
N SER A 169 -0.33 -4.88 0.49
CA SER A 169 1.11 -4.58 0.46
C SER A 169 1.43 -3.17 -0.06
N ILE A 170 0.48 -2.48 -0.71
CA ILE A 170 0.62 -1.08 -1.10
C ILE A 170 0.26 -0.20 0.10
N PRO A 171 1.19 0.61 0.66
CA PRO A 171 0.90 1.48 1.78
C PRO A 171 0.04 2.67 1.35
N LEU A 172 -0.98 3.04 2.14
CA LEU A 172 -1.75 4.28 1.91
C LEU A 172 -1.00 5.53 2.42
N SER A 173 -0.07 5.32 3.35
CA SER A 173 0.89 6.31 3.83
C SER A 173 2.27 5.67 3.94
N LEU A 174 3.29 6.34 3.41
CA LEU A 174 4.68 5.96 3.59
C LEU A 174 5.09 6.13 5.06
N ARG A 175 6.14 5.40 5.44
CA ARG A 175 6.82 5.54 6.73
C ARG A 175 8.12 6.27 6.47
N GLY A 176 8.28 7.46 7.03
CA GLY A 176 9.45 8.32 6.84
C GLY A 176 9.33 9.60 7.62
#